data_AF-A0A3D1ZWQ3-F1
#
_entry.id   AF-A0A3D1ZWQ3-F1
#
_cell.length_a   1.000
_cell.length_b   1.000
_cell.length_c   1.000
_cell.angle_alpha   90.00
_cell.angle_beta   90.00
_cell.angle_gamma   90.00
#
_symmetry.space_group_name_H-M   'P 1'
#
loop_
_entity.id
_entity.type
_entity.pdbx_description
1 polymer ?
#
loop_
_entity_poly.entity_id
_entity_poly.type
_entity_poly.pdbx_seq_one_letter_code
_entity_poly.pdbx_strand_id
1 'polypeptide(L)'
;IGVVVLIFFTPPLAELALKFGPSEMFWMAIVGVTVIGTLGSSSVLKGLLSGALGLWVSTIGISPIFGESRFVFSDHVTGGVHIVVALIGLFAVPQVYQLLVTSREQSGGGLFHMEHSPLWKSITYNLTRVKALTMGTISGVVVGII
;
A
#
# COMPACT_ATOMS: atom_id res chain seq x y z
N ILE A 1 1.44 24.11 -4.51
CA ILE A 1 2.10 24.04 -5.84
C ILE A 1 1.78 22.71 -6.52
N GLY A 2 2.14 21.55 -5.94
CA GLY A 2 1.80 20.23 -6.52
C GLY A 2 0.31 20.05 -6.85
N VAL A 3 -0.59 20.42 -5.94
CA VAL A 3 -2.06 20.38 -6.17
C VAL A 3 -2.49 21.26 -7.36
N VAL A 4 -1.90 22.45 -7.50
CA VAL A 4 -2.25 23.38 -8.60
C VAL A 4 -1.78 22.81 -9.93
N VAL A 5 -0.56 22.27 -9.99
CA VAL A 5 -0.02 21.61 -11.19
C VAL A 5 -0.87 20.39 -11.57
N LEU A 6 -1.26 19.58 -10.58
CA LEU A 6 -2.10 18.41 -10.80
C LEU A 6 -3.46 18.81 -11.39
N ILE A 7 -4.14 19.81 -10.84
CA ILE A 7 -5.43 20.30 -11.37
C ILE A 7 -5.34 20.71 -12.84
N PHE A 8 -4.24 21.34 -13.26
CA PHE A 8 -4.04 21.72 -14.67
C PHE A 8 -3.69 20.54 -15.58
N PHE A 9 -2.99 19.53 -15.07
CA PHE A 9 -2.58 18.36 -15.85
C PHE A 9 -3.60 17.21 -15.82
N THR A 10 -4.49 17.13 -14.82
CA THR A 10 -5.51 16.08 -14.73
C THR A 10 -6.41 15.98 -15.96
N PRO A 11 -6.96 17.08 -16.53
CA PRO A 11 -7.84 17.00 -17.70
C PRO A 11 -7.19 16.31 -18.92
N PRO A 12 -6.00 16.72 -19.42
CA PRO A 12 -5.38 16.07 -20.57
C PRO A 12 -4.96 14.62 -20.27
N LEU A 13 -4.55 14.30 -19.02
CA LEU A 13 -4.26 12.92 -18.64
C LEU A 13 -5.52 12.05 -18.63
N ALA A 14 -6.66 12.58 -18.19
CA ALA A 14 -7.94 11.86 -18.19
C ALA A 14 -8.41 11.53 -19.62
N GLU A 15 -8.29 12.48 -20.55
CA GLU A 15 -8.61 12.23 -21.97
C GLU A 15 -7.75 11.13 -22.59
N LEU A 16 -6.47 11.06 -22.20
CA LEU A 16 -5.57 9.99 -22.63
C LEU A 16 -5.98 8.64 -22.04
N ALA A 17 -6.31 8.60 -20.74
CA ALA A 17 -6.73 7.38 -20.05
C ALA A 17 -8.04 6.82 -20.62
N LEU A 18 -8.98 7.68 -21.02
CA LEU A 18 -10.24 7.25 -21.64
C LEU A 18 -10.06 6.63 -23.03
N LYS A 19 -8.94 6.89 -23.70
CA LYS A 19 -8.59 6.27 -24.99
C LYS A 19 -7.91 4.90 -24.83
N PHE A 20 -7.58 4.49 -23.61
CA PHE A 20 -6.97 3.18 -23.37
C PHE A 20 -7.97 2.07 -23.66
N GLY A 21 -7.57 1.17 -24.54
CA GLY A 21 -8.32 -0.03 -24.85
C GLY A 21 -8.01 -1.15 -23.86
N PRO A 22 -8.62 -2.33 -24.08
CA PRO A 22 -8.38 -3.51 -23.25
C PRO A 22 -6.91 -3.94 -23.20
N SER A 23 -6.15 -3.75 -24.29
CA SER A 23 -4.73 -4.14 -24.38
C SER A 23 -3.84 -3.22 -23.53
N GLU A 24 -4.07 -1.92 -23.60
CA GLU A 24 -3.34 -0.92 -22.83
C GLU A 24 -3.62 -1.09 -21.33
N MET A 25 -4.87 -1.32 -20.95
CA MET A 25 -5.28 -1.59 -19.56
C MET A 25 -4.62 -2.85 -19.00
N PHE A 26 -4.46 -3.90 -19.82
CA PHE A 26 -3.75 -5.10 -19.42
C PHE A 26 -2.28 -4.81 -19.11
N TRP A 27 -1.57 -4.12 -20.01
CA TRP A 27 -0.17 -3.77 -19.78
C TRP A 27 0.01 -2.81 -18.61
N MET A 28 -0.89 -1.84 -18.43
CA MET A 28 -0.91 -0.94 -17.28
C MET A 28 -1.03 -1.72 -15.96
N ALA A 29 -1.89 -2.73 -15.89
CA ALA A 29 -2.01 -3.58 -14.71
C ALA A 29 -0.71 -4.38 -14.44
N ILE A 30 -0.12 -4.99 -15.46
CA ILE A 30 1.15 -5.74 -15.33
C ILE A 30 2.30 -4.84 -14.86
N VAL A 31 2.42 -3.63 -15.43
CA VAL A 31 3.43 -2.65 -15.01
C VAL A 31 3.18 -2.22 -13.57
N GLY A 32 1.93 -1.92 -13.19
CA GLY A 32 1.59 -1.55 -11.82
C GLY A 32 1.96 -2.63 -10.80
N VAL A 33 1.63 -3.89 -11.08
CA VAL A 33 1.98 -5.01 -10.19
C VAL A 33 3.49 -5.25 -10.14
N THR A 34 4.21 -5.05 -11.25
CA THR A 34 5.67 -5.17 -11.28
C THR A 34 6.34 -4.07 -10.45
N VAL A 35 5.88 -2.82 -10.58
CA VAL A 35 6.38 -1.69 -9.78
C VAL A 35 6.12 -1.94 -8.30
N ILE A 36 4.90 -2.30 -7.91
CA ILE A 36 4.55 -2.56 -6.50
C ILE A 36 5.30 -3.78 -5.96
N GLY A 37 5.42 -4.87 -6.74
CA GLY A 37 6.10 -6.10 -6.33
C GLY A 37 7.61 -5.94 -6.17
N THR A 38 8.22 -4.99 -6.89
CA THR A 38 9.66 -4.69 -6.78
C THR A 38 9.97 -3.70 -5.64
N LEU A 39 8.98 -2.93 -5.18
CA LEU A 39 9.16 -1.96 -4.11
C LEU A 39 9.19 -2.64 -2.73
N GLY A 40 10.24 -2.34 -1.95
CA GLY A 40 10.31 -2.68 -0.52
C GLY A 40 10.45 -4.17 -0.17
N SER A 41 10.48 -5.07 -1.16
CA SER A 41 10.66 -6.51 -0.93
C SER A 41 12.15 -6.89 -0.97
N SER A 42 12.60 -7.74 -0.05
CA SER A 42 13.95 -8.32 -0.11
C SER A 42 14.14 -9.28 -1.29
N SER A 43 13.02 -9.76 -1.85
CA SER A 43 12.98 -10.65 -3.00
C SER A 43 11.84 -10.24 -3.92
N VAL A 44 12.22 -9.74 -5.10
CA VAL A 44 11.29 -9.33 -6.17
C VAL A 44 10.31 -10.45 -6.52
N LEU A 45 10.78 -11.70 -6.56
CA LEU A 45 9.92 -12.85 -6.88
C LEU A 45 8.80 -13.03 -5.85
N LYS A 46 9.09 -12.85 -4.56
CA LYS A 46 8.07 -12.94 -3.50
C LYS A 46 7.05 -11.80 -3.61
N GLY A 47 7.50 -10.59 -3.94
CA GLY A 47 6.63 -9.43 -4.16
C GLY A 47 5.75 -9.57 -5.41
N LEU A 48 6.28 -10.12 -6.50
CA LEU A 48 5.51 -10.36 -7.71
C LEU A 48 4.46 -11.48 -7.51
N LEU A 49 4.83 -12.55 -6.80
CA LEU A 49 3.90 -13.62 -6.44
C LEU A 49 2.78 -13.13 -5.52
N SER A 50 3.08 -12.29 -4.52
CA SER A 50 2.03 -11.70 -3.67
C SER A 50 1.13 -10.75 -4.47
N GLY A 51 1.69 -9.97 -5.40
CA GLY A 51 0.92 -9.15 -6.34
C GLY A 51 0.01 -9.96 -7.25
N ALA A 52 0.49 -11.08 -7.80
CA ALA A 52 -0.30 -12.00 -8.62
C ALA A 52 -1.44 -12.66 -7.82
N LEU A 53 -1.17 -13.06 -6.57
CA LEU A 53 -2.22 -13.55 -5.67
C LEU A 53 -3.27 -12.47 -5.36
N GLY A 54 -2.84 -11.23 -5.12
CA GLY A 54 -3.74 -10.10 -4.91
C GLY A 54 -4.64 -9.84 -6.12
N LEU A 55 -4.06 -9.87 -7.34
CA LEU A 55 -4.83 -9.77 -8.58
C LEU A 55 -5.86 -10.89 -8.70
N TRP A 56 -5.46 -12.14 -8.43
CA TRP A 56 -6.37 -13.28 -8.51
C TRP A 56 -7.55 -13.12 -7.54
N VAL A 57 -7.30 -12.77 -6.28
CA VAL A 57 -8.36 -12.51 -5.29
C VAL A 57 -9.26 -11.36 -5.73
N SER A 58 -8.71 -10.30 -6.33
CA SER A 58 -9.50 -9.18 -6.85
C SER A 58 -10.41 -9.54 -8.02
N THR A 59 -10.17 -10.65 -8.72
CA THR A 59 -11.04 -11.12 -9.83
C THR A 59 -12.23 -11.93 -9.37
N ILE A 60 -12.33 -12.27 -8.08
CA ILE A 60 -13.44 -13.04 -7.52
C ILE A 60 -14.67 -12.13 -7.38
N GLY A 61 -15.79 -12.53 -7.99
CA GLY A 61 -17.08 -11.82 -7.92
C GLY A 61 -17.63 -11.46 -9.29
N ILE A 62 -18.62 -10.56 -9.32
CA ILE A 62 -19.18 -10.03 -10.56
C ILE A 62 -18.33 -8.87 -11.09
N SER A 63 -17.96 -8.94 -12.38
CA SER A 63 -17.24 -7.88 -13.06
C SER A 63 -18.11 -6.61 -13.17
N PRO A 64 -17.66 -5.45 -12.65
CA PRO A 64 -18.44 -4.21 -12.72
C PRO A 64 -18.58 -3.67 -14.16
N ILE A 65 -17.70 -4.10 -15.07
CA ILE A 65 -17.70 -3.65 -16.47
C ILE A 65 -18.62 -4.50 -17.33
N PHE A 66 -18.57 -5.82 -17.16
CA PHE A 66 -19.21 -6.78 -18.07
C PHE A 66 -20.40 -7.53 -17.47
N GLY A 67 -20.62 -7.44 -16.15
CA GLY A 67 -21.68 -8.18 -15.45
C GLY A 67 -21.45 -9.70 -15.33
N GLU A 68 -20.34 -10.20 -15.90
CA GLU A 68 -19.98 -11.61 -15.86
C GLU A 68 -19.46 -12.04 -14.49
N SER A 69 -19.90 -13.22 -14.04
CA SER A 69 -19.42 -13.84 -12.80
C SER A 69 -18.06 -14.51 -13.01
N ARG A 70 -17.07 -14.17 -12.19
CA ARG A 70 -15.72 -14.75 -12.23
C ARG A 70 -15.38 -15.38 -10.89
N PHE A 71 -15.05 -16.68 -10.90
CA PHE A 71 -14.72 -17.45 -9.70
C PHE A 71 -15.79 -17.42 -8.59
N VAL A 72 -17.07 -17.31 -8.97
CA VAL A 72 -18.20 -17.39 -8.03
C VAL A 72 -18.63 -18.84 -7.88
N PHE A 73 -18.34 -19.44 -6.72
CA PHE A 73 -18.70 -20.84 -6.40
C PHE A 73 -19.94 -20.96 -5.51
N SER A 74 -20.38 -19.85 -4.89
CA SER A 74 -21.52 -19.77 -3.97
C SER A 74 -22.08 -18.35 -3.99
N ASP A 75 -23.38 -18.21 -3.74
CA ASP A 75 -24.09 -16.93 -3.73
C ASP A 75 -23.47 -15.92 -2.75
N HIS A 76 -22.84 -16.38 -1.67
CA HIS A 76 -22.15 -15.54 -0.68
C HIS A 76 -20.91 -14.83 -1.23
N VAL A 77 -20.34 -15.31 -2.34
CA VAL A 77 -19.10 -14.79 -2.95
C VAL A 77 -19.40 -13.94 -4.18
N THR A 78 -20.69 -13.79 -4.56
CA THR A 78 -21.12 -13.00 -5.71
C THR A 78 -20.67 -11.53 -5.63
N GLY A 79 -20.69 -10.96 -4.42
CA GLY A 79 -20.20 -9.60 -4.16
C GLY A 79 -18.68 -9.45 -4.19
N GLY A 80 -17.94 -10.54 -4.38
CA GLY A 80 -16.48 -10.57 -4.35
C GLY A 80 -15.90 -10.29 -2.96
N VAL A 81 -14.60 -10.03 -2.92
CA VAL A 81 -13.91 -9.67 -1.68
C VAL A 81 -13.97 -8.16 -1.46
N HIS A 82 -14.66 -7.73 -0.40
CA HIS A 82 -14.71 -6.32 -0.04
C HIS A 82 -13.32 -5.78 0.32
N ILE A 83 -12.93 -4.67 -0.31
CA ILE A 83 -11.62 -4.03 -0.11
C ILE A 83 -11.34 -3.70 1.36
N VAL A 84 -12.36 -3.24 2.11
CA VAL A 84 -12.21 -2.92 3.53
C VAL A 84 -11.83 -4.16 4.34
N VAL A 85 -12.49 -5.29 4.08
CA VAL A 85 -12.21 -6.56 4.76
C VAL A 85 -10.82 -7.08 4.39
N ALA A 86 -10.46 -7.00 3.10
CA ALA A 86 -9.13 -7.39 2.64
C ALA A 86 -8.02 -6.57 3.31
N LEU A 87 -8.19 -5.24 3.42
CA LEU A 87 -7.23 -4.35 4.08
C LEU A 87 -7.12 -4.66 5.58
N ILE A 88 -8.23 -4.88 6.28
CA ILE A 88 -8.20 -5.29 7.70
C ILE A 88 -7.36 -6.55 7.87
N GLY A 89 -7.58 -7.57 7.04
CA GLY A 89 -6.79 -8.81 7.07
C GLY A 89 -5.30 -8.57 6.77
N LEU A 90 -5.00 -7.76 5.75
CA LEU A 90 -3.63 -7.46 5.33
C LEU A 90 -2.82 -6.75 6.42
N PHE A 91 -3.46 -5.88 7.21
CA PHE A 91 -2.80 -5.20 8.33
C PHE A 91 -2.76 -6.04 9.62
N ALA A 92 -3.83 -6.81 9.90
CA ALA A 92 -3.91 -7.62 11.11
C ALA A 92 -2.90 -8.77 11.12
N VAL A 93 -2.66 -9.44 9.98
CA VAL A 93 -1.79 -10.63 9.93
C VAL A 93 -0.34 -10.31 10.35
N PRO A 94 0.35 -9.28 9.80
CA PRO A 94 1.68 -8.90 10.25
C PRO A 94 1.72 -8.47 11.72
N GLN A 95 0.69 -7.76 12.19
CA GLN A 95 0.60 -7.31 13.58
C GLN A 95 0.51 -8.49 14.55
N VAL A 96 -0.37 -9.46 14.27
CA VAL A 96 -0.50 -10.68 15.09
C VAL A 96 0.80 -11.49 15.05
N TYR A 97 1.43 -11.61 13.88
CA TYR A 97 2.72 -12.29 13.77
C TYR A 97 3.81 -11.61 14.63
N GLN A 98 3.91 -10.28 14.59
CA GLN A 98 4.85 -9.53 15.43
C GLN A 98 4.57 -9.73 16.91
N LEU A 99 3.30 -9.70 17.34
CA LEU A 99 2.92 -9.93 18.73
C LEU A 99 3.34 -11.33 19.20
N LEU A 100 3.16 -12.36 18.37
CA LEU A 100 3.58 -13.73 18.68
C LEU A 100 5.11 -13.84 18.82
N VAL A 101 5.86 -13.18 17.93
CA VAL A 101 7.33 -13.18 17.99
C VAL A 101 7.83 -12.43 19.23
N THR A 102 7.33 -11.23 19.51
CA THR A 102 7.74 -10.43 20.68
C THR A 102 7.35 -11.10 22.01
N SER A 103 6.18 -11.75 22.08
CA SER A 103 5.77 -12.50 23.28
C SER A 103 6.71 -13.67 23.59
N ARG A 104 7.30 -14.28 22.56
CA ARG A 104 8.29 -15.34 22.71
C ARG A 104 9.64 -14.81 23.21
N GLU A 105 10.07 -13.62 22.79
CA GLU A 105 11.31 -12.99 23.25
C GLU A 105 11.23 -12.48 24.69
N GLN A 106 10.08 -11.94 25.12
CA GLN A 106 9.89 -11.47 26.50
C GLN A 106 9.90 -12.61 27.55
N SER A 107 9.71 -13.86 27.11
CA SER A 107 9.85 -15.04 27.99
C SER A 107 11.32 -15.39 28.29
N GLY A 108 12.29 -14.67 27.71
CA GLY A 108 13.73 -14.93 27.80
C GLY A 108 14.59 -13.74 28.23
N GLY A 109 14.19 -12.97 29.24
CA GLY A 109 15.08 -12.17 30.09
C GLY A 109 15.49 -10.76 29.60
N GLY A 110 15.33 -9.78 30.49
CA GLY A 110 16.00 -8.47 30.44
C GLY A 110 15.07 -7.28 30.66
N LEU A 111 15.16 -6.65 31.85
CA LEU A 111 14.41 -5.47 32.28
C LEU A 111 14.42 -4.35 31.22
N PHE A 112 13.23 -3.89 30.83
CA PHE A 112 13.05 -2.59 30.19
C PHE A 112 13.46 -1.47 31.16
N HIS A 113 14.62 -0.85 30.93
CA HIS A 113 14.98 0.42 31.52
C HIS A 113 14.14 1.52 30.86
N MET A 114 13.12 1.99 31.56
CA MET A 114 12.35 3.18 31.18
C MET A 114 13.23 4.42 31.40
N GLU A 115 13.85 4.92 30.33
CA GLU A 115 14.53 6.20 30.37
C GLU A 115 13.49 7.33 30.34
N HIS A 116 13.14 7.82 31.53
CA HIS A 116 12.31 9.01 31.73
C HIS A 116 13.07 10.27 31.27
N SER A 117 13.17 10.48 29.96
CA SER A 117 13.48 11.80 29.41
C SER A 117 12.16 12.55 29.14
N PRO A 118 12.06 13.85 29.47
CA PRO A 118 10.84 14.61 29.25
C PRO A 118 10.55 14.69 27.75
N LEU A 119 9.41 14.11 27.34
CA LEU A 119 8.93 14.04 25.96
C LEU A 119 8.98 15.39 25.21
N TRP A 120 8.82 16.48 25.96
CA TRP A 120 8.86 17.84 25.44
C TRP A 120 10.23 18.25 24.90
N LYS A 121 11.34 17.82 25.53
CA LYS A 121 12.69 18.09 25.02
C LYS A 121 12.96 17.34 23.71
N SER A 122 12.48 16.10 23.58
CA SER A 122 12.63 15.32 22.34
C SER A 122 11.83 15.89 21.17
N ILE A 123 10.63 16.41 21.42
CA ILE A 123 9.82 17.13 20.41
C ILE A 123 10.54 18.40 19.95
N THR A 124 11.01 19.23 20.89
CA THR A 124 11.73 20.45 20.52
C THR A 124 13.05 20.15 19.81
N TYR A 125 13.76 19.10 20.20
CA TYR A 125 15.02 18.67 19.58
C TYR A 125 14.83 18.17 18.13
N ASN A 126 13.73 17.47 17.84
CA ASN A 126 13.40 17.02 16.49
C ASN A 126 12.97 18.20 15.59
N LEU A 127 12.21 19.16 16.13
CA LEU A 127 11.82 20.37 15.38
C LEU A 127 13.00 21.29 15.04
N THR A 128 14.08 21.28 15.81
CA THR A 128 15.28 22.08 15.50
C THR A 128 16.12 21.47 14.36
N ARG A 129 15.85 20.23 13.92
CA ARG A 129 16.50 19.60 12.76
C ARG A 129 15.85 20.01 11.44
N VAL A 130 15.98 21.30 11.12
CA VAL A 130 15.44 21.93 9.89
C VAL A 130 15.87 21.18 8.62
N LYS A 131 17.12 20.69 8.54
CA LYS A 131 17.60 19.91 7.38
C LYS A 131 16.88 18.58 7.16
N ALA A 132 16.45 17.90 8.23
CA ALA A 132 15.74 16.63 8.12
C ALA A 132 14.28 16.87 7.67
N LEU A 133 13.65 17.92 8.19
CA LEU A 133 12.31 18.33 7.79
C LEU A 133 12.24 18.81 6.33
N THR A 134 13.24 19.56 5.87
CA THR A 134 13.31 19.99 4.46
C THR A 134 13.52 18.81 3.53
N MET A 135 14.37 17.84 3.90
CA MET A 135 14.60 16.63 3.10
C MET A 135 13.33 15.76 3.02
N GLY A 136 12.63 15.60 4.15
CA GLY A 136 11.36 14.86 4.21
C GLY A 136 10.24 15.53 3.44
N THR A 137 10.16 16.87 3.46
CA THR A 137 9.17 17.64 2.69
C THR A 137 9.43 17.53 1.19
N ILE A 138 10.69 17.65 0.76
CA ILE A 138 11.07 17.50 -0.65
C ILE A 138 10.79 16.09 -1.14
N SER A 139 11.19 15.07 -0.36
CA SER A 139 10.89 13.66 -0.69
C SER A 139 9.37 13.40 -0.73
N GLY A 140 8.60 13.99 0.19
CA GLY A 140 7.15 13.84 0.23
C GLY A 140 6.44 14.52 -0.94
N VAL A 141 6.92 15.68 -1.38
CA VAL A 141 6.38 16.39 -2.55
C VAL A 141 6.67 15.62 -3.84
N VAL A 142 7.87 15.06 -3.99
CA VAL A 142 8.23 14.25 -5.16
C VAL A 142 7.39 12.97 -5.22
N VAL A 143 7.20 12.29 -4.08
CA VAL A 143 6.34 11.10 -4.01
C VAL A 143 4.86 11.45 -4.24
N GLY A 144 4.37 12.59 -3.73
CA GLY A 144 2.98 13.02 -3.93
C GLY A 144 2.65 13.54 -5.34
N ILE A 145 3.65 13.67 -6.22
CA ILE A 145 3.48 14.03 -7.64
C ILE A 145 3.28 12.77 -8.51
N ILE A 146 3.76 11.61 -8.06
CA ILE A 146 3.62 10.30 -8.73
C ILE A 146 2.31 9.64 -8.30
#